data_AF-A0A1Z9AR53-F1
#
_entry.id   AF-A0A1Z9AR53-F1
#
_cell.length_a   1.000
_cell.length_b   1.000
_cell.length_c   1.000
_cell.angle_alpha   90.00
_cell.angle_beta   90.00
_cell.angle_gamma   90.00
#
_symmetry.space_group_name_H-M   'P 1'
#
loop_
_entity.id
_entity.type
_entity.pdbx_description
1 polymer ?
#
loop_
_entity_poly.entity_id
_entity_poly.type
_entity_poly.pdbx_seq_one_letter_code
_entity_poly.pdbx_strand_id
1 'polypeptide(L)' 'MNMCTELVKPSSAIDMIGPYLAAKPTCPFCKKENVLVHIEGYTSPVKVVDVCKHLTAHEVIEGESHFEFKHEPERH' A
#
# COMPACT_ATOMS: atom_id res chain seq x y z
N MET A 1 19.46 9.80 13.37
CA MET A 1 18.91 8.56 12.80
C MET A 1 17.98 8.97 11.66
N ASN A 2 18.25 8.51 10.44
CA ASN A 2 17.50 8.92 9.25
C ASN A 2 16.21 8.11 9.16
N MET A 3 15.07 8.78 9.31
CA MET A 3 13.76 8.25 8.99
C MET A 3 13.58 8.37 7.47
N CYS A 4 13.37 7.25 6.78
CA CYS A 4 13.12 7.24 5.35
C CYS A 4 11.63 6.95 5.10
N THR A 5 10.97 7.91 4.44
CA THR A 5 9.58 7.79 3.99
C THR A 5 9.57 7.73 2.47
N GLU A 6 8.83 6.78 1.89
CA GLU A 6 8.70 6.65 0.45
C GLU A 6 7.23 6.49 0.05
N LEU A 7 6.83 7.23 -0.99
CA LEU A 7 5.50 7.16 -1.58
C LEU A 7 5.55 6.25 -2.82
N VAL A 8 4.73 5.20 -2.82
CA VAL A 8 4.70 4.19 -3.88
C VAL A 8 3.30 4.18 -4.50
N LYS A 9 3.23 4.21 -5.84
CA LYS A 9 2.00 3.98 -6.58
C LYS A 9 1.70 2.47 -6.63
N PRO A 10 0.43 2.04 -6.64
CA PRO A 10 0.09 0.65 -6.91
C PRO A 10 0.62 0.25 -8.28
N SER A 11 0.84 -1.05 -8.47
CA SER A 11 1.03 -1.62 -9.80
C SER A 11 -0.10 -1.13 -10.72
N SER A 12 0.25 -0.66 -11.92
CA SER A 12 -0.72 -0.23 -12.92
C SER A 12 -1.52 -1.40 -13.50
N ALA A 13 -1.16 -2.64 -13.16
CA ALA A 13 -1.94 -3.83 -13.49
C ALA A 13 -3.23 -3.83 -12.65
N ILE A 14 -4.38 -3.89 -13.33
CA ILE A 14 -5.68 -4.05 -12.68
C ILE A 14 -5.75 -5.49 -12.14
N ASP A 15 -5.44 -5.64 -10.86
CA ASP A 15 -5.58 -6.90 -10.14
C ASP A 15 -6.96 -6.98 -9.49
N MET A 16 -7.66 -8.10 -9.67
CA MET A 16 -8.92 -8.38 -8.99
C MET A 16 -8.79 -9.63 -8.11
N ILE A 17 -9.24 -9.54 -6.87
CA ILE A 17 -9.37 -10.68 -5.96
C ILE A 17 -10.87 -10.91 -5.74
N GLY A 18 -11.45 -11.84 -6.52
CA GLY A 18 -12.91 -12.01 -6.57
C GLY A 18 -13.59 -10.77 -7.20
N PRO A 19 -14.66 -10.22 -6.59
CA PRO A 19 -15.32 -9.01 -7.10
C PRO A 19 -14.59 -7.71 -6.72
N TYR A 20 -13.50 -7.78 -5.96
CA TYR A 20 -12.83 -6.62 -5.38
C TYR A 20 -11.58 -6.24 -6.17
N LEU A 21 -11.39 -4.94 -6.39
CA LEU A 21 -10.16 -4.39 -6.98
C LEU A 21 -9.05 -4.41 -5.94
N ALA A 22 -7.93 -5.05 -6.26
CA ALA A 22 -6.79 -5.17 -5.38
C ALA A 22 -5.73 -4.11 -5.71
N ALA A 23 -5.32 -3.35 -4.71
CA ALA A 23 -4.15 -2.52 -4.76
C ALA A 23 -2.97 -3.26 -4.13
N LYS A 24 -1.95 -3.55 -4.94
CA LYS A 24 -0.78 -4.34 -4.54
C LYS A 24 0.53 -3.56 -4.58
N PRO A 25 0.81 -2.66 -3.61
CA PRO A 25 2.08 -1.95 -3.56
C PRO A 25 3.19 -2.81 -2.96
N THR A 26 4.35 -2.85 -3.62
CA THR A 26 5.55 -3.52 -3.10
C THR A 26 6.29 -2.57 -2.15
N CYS A 27 6.56 -3.04 -0.94
CA CYS A 27 7.33 -2.26 0.03
C CYS A 27 8.78 -2.05 -0.48
N PRO A 28 9.28 -0.80 -0.54
CA PRO A 28 10.63 -0.54 -1.02
C PRO A 28 11.72 -1.08 -0.06
N PHE A 29 11.38 -1.25 1.23
CA PHE A 29 12.32 -1.67 2.27
C PHE A 29 12.44 -3.19 2.42
N CYS A 30 11.33 -3.90 2.67
CA CYS A 30 11.36 -5.37 2.87
C CYS A 30 11.01 -6.18 1.62
N LYS A 31 10.70 -5.52 0.49
CA LYS A 31 10.30 -6.15 -0.78
C LYS A 31 9.06 -7.05 -0.70
N LYS A 32 8.33 -7.01 0.42
CA LYS A 32 7.03 -7.68 0.58
C LYS A 32 5.99 -6.97 -0.29
N GLU A 33 5.25 -7.73 -1.09
CA GLU A 33 4.03 -7.27 -1.75
C GLU A 33 2.93 -7.12 -0.69
N ASN A 34 2.36 -5.93 -0.58
CA ASN A 34 1.23 -5.67 0.31
C ASN A 34 -0.04 -5.81 -0.51
N VAL A 35 -1.10 -6.34 0.07
CA VAL A 35 -2.38 -6.58 -0.58
C VAL A 35 -3.47 -5.84 0.19
N LEU A 36 -4.09 -4.88 -0.48
CA LEU A 36 -5.26 -4.15 -0.01
C LEU A 36 -6.36 -4.31 -1.05
N VAL A 37 -7.63 -4.41 -0.64
CA VAL A 37 -8.75 -4.58 -1.58
C VAL A 37 -9.80 -3.50 -1.39
N HIS A 38 -10.20 -2.85 -2.47
CA HIS A 38 -11.30 -1.89 -2.47
C HIS A 38 -12.64 -2.62 -2.39
N ILE A 39 -13.47 -2.25 -1.41
CA ILE A 39 -14.71 -2.97 -1.10
C ILE A 39 -15.84 -2.60 -2.08
N GLU A 40 -15.93 -1.34 -2.49
CA GLU A 40 -17.07 -0.83 -3.29
C GLU A 40 -16.66 -0.20 -4.64
N GLY A 41 -15.38 0.19 -4.83
CA GLY A 41 -14.89 0.86 -6.05
C GLY A 41 -13.49 1.47 -5.88
N TYR A 42 -12.89 1.97 -6.97
CA TYR A 42 -11.49 2.49 -6.99
C TYR A 42 -11.18 3.59 -5.96
N THR A 43 -12.19 4.35 -5.55
CA THR A 43 -12.06 5.44 -4.56
C THR A 43 -12.58 5.06 -3.18
N SER A 44 -13.13 3.85 -3.03
CA SER A 44 -13.71 3.38 -1.78
C SER A 44 -12.62 2.97 -0.79
N PRO A 45 -12.94 2.98 0.53
CA PRO A 45 -12.04 2.47 1.55
C PRO A 45 -11.50 1.08 1.20
N VAL A 46 -10.23 0.86 1.51
CA VAL A 46 -9.59 -0.44 1.31
C VAL A 46 -9.69 -1.29 2.58
N LYS A 47 -9.88 -2.58 2.38
CA LYS A 47 -9.69 -3.60 3.40
C LYS A 47 -8.26 -4.12 3.32
N VAL A 48 -7.57 -4.13 4.45
CA VAL A 48 -6.24 -4.73 4.59
C VAL A 48 -6.38 -6.25 4.50
N VAL A 49 -5.68 -6.89 3.56
CA VAL A 49 -5.62 -8.35 3.44
C VAL A 49 -4.28 -8.84 3.98
N ASP A 50 -3.18 -8.29 3.49
CA ASP A 50 -1.83 -8.62 3.98
C ASP A 50 -0.88 -7.43 3.80
N VAL A 51 -0.28 -6.93 4.88
CA VAL A 51 0.62 -5.75 4.83
C VAL A 51 1.87 -6.01 5.66
N CYS A 52 2.94 -5.25 5.40
CA CYS A 52 4.16 -5.23 6.19
C CYS A 52 4.11 -4.11 7.25
N LYS A 53 4.98 -4.19 8.25
CA LYS A 53 5.10 -3.17 9.31
C LYS A 53 5.52 -1.78 8.81
N HIS A 54 6.04 -1.68 7.59
CA HIS A 54 6.50 -0.42 7.02
C HIS A 54 5.37 0.39 6.38
N LEU A 55 4.23 -0.23 6.01
CA LEU A 55 3.12 0.51 5.41
C LEU A 55 2.41 1.32 6.51
N THR A 56 2.43 2.64 6.40
CA THR A 56 1.89 3.54 7.44
C THR A 56 0.64 4.28 7.01
N ALA A 57 0.49 4.56 5.72
CA ALA A 57 -0.70 5.24 5.21
C ALA A 57 -1.04 4.78 3.78
N HIS A 58 -2.32 4.92 3.46
CA HIS A 58 -2.87 4.80 2.12
C HIS A 58 -3.81 5.98 1.89
N GLU A 59 -3.57 6.71 0.82
CA GLU A 59 -4.38 7.87 0.42
C GLU A 59 -4.77 7.74 -1.04
N VAL A 60 -5.94 8.24 -1.41
CA VAL A 60 -6.38 8.32 -2.81
C VAL A 60 -6.29 9.77 -3.24
N ILE A 61 -5.35 10.07 -4.13
CA ILE A 61 -5.08 11.42 -4.66
C ILE A 61 -5.46 11.40 -6.14
N GLU A 62 -6.41 12.25 -6.54
CA GLU A 62 -6.90 12.34 -7.93
C GLU A 62 -7.40 10.99 -8.51
N GLY A 63 -7.93 10.12 -7.66
CA GLY A 63 -8.40 8.78 -8.05
C GLY A 63 -7.30 7.72 -8.13
N GLU A 64 -6.05 8.06 -7.86
CA GLU A 64 -4.93 7.13 -7.79
C GLU A 64 -4.57 6.82 -6.33
N SER A 65 -4.42 5.53 -6.00
CA SER A 65 -3.92 5.12 -4.69
C SER A 65 -2.44 5.49 -4.54
N HIS A 66 -2.07 6.00 -3.37
CA HIS A 66 -0.72 6.33 -2.97
C HIS A 66 -0.45 5.68 -1.60
N PHE A 67 0.70 5.01 -1.48
CA PHE A 67 1.05 4.26 -0.29
C PHE A 67 2.31 4.84 0.35
N GLU A 68 2.21 5.18 1.63
CA GLU A 68 3.35 5.67 2.40
C GLU A 68 4.01 4.51 3.13
N PHE A 69 5.30 4.33 2.90
CA PHE A 69 6.13 3.41 3.66
C PHE A 69 7.12 4.16 4.53
N LYS A 70 7.24 3.80 5.80
CA LYS A 70 8.24 4.31 6.74
C LYS A 70 9.14 3.18 7.23
N HIS A 71 10.45 3.42 7.16
CA HIS A 71 11.45 2.53 7.77
C HIS A 71 12.02 3.18 9.02
N GLU A 72 11.61 2.69 10.18
CA GLU A 72 12.25 3.03 11.46
C GLU A 72 13.40 2.04 11.72
N PRO A 73 14.65 2.50 11.93
CA PRO A 73 15.69 1.62 12.43
C PRO A 73 15.28 1.14 13.82
N GLU A 74 15.22 -0.18 14.03
CA GLU A 74 14.95 -0.78 15.34
C GLU A 74 15.97 -0.20 16.34
N ARG A 75 15.49 0.60 17.30
CA ARG A 75 16.32 1.11 18.39
C ARG A 75 16.67 -0.09 19.28
N HIS A 76 17.91 -0.56 19.17
CA HIS A 76 18.52 -1.46 20.14
C HIS A 76 19.25 -0.63 21.20
#